data_AF-A0A7Y3FKE3-F1
#
_entry.id   AF-A0A7Y3FKE3-F1
#
_cell.length_a   1.000
_cell.length_b   1.000
_cell.length_c   1.000
_cell.angle_alpha   90.00
_cell.angle_beta   90.00
_cell.angle_gamma   90.00
#
_symmetry.space_group_name_H-M   'P 1'
#
loop_
_entity.id
_entity.type
_entity.pdbx_description
1 polymer ?
#
loop_
_entity_poly.entity_id
_entity_poly.type
_entity_poly.pdbx_seq_one_letter_code
_entity_poly.pdbx_strand_id
1 'polypeptide(L)'
;MSSFTASGRRAYTDIVDPENIDLSELAGQLAARFRGAAPSGYVRGKGELRAAVVAIFNCSELEAEQLVDTMESRGLLRYEGDRREKIDQLEHHWRFVTR
;
A
#
# COMPACT_ATOMS: atom_id res chain seq x y z
N MET A 1 24.41 -40.07 20.90
CA MET A 1 23.22 -40.13 20.01
C MET A 1 22.45 -38.85 20.21
N SER A 2 22.52 -37.95 19.24
CA SER A 2 22.05 -36.57 19.33
C SER A 2 20.53 -36.50 19.33
N SER A 3 19.99 -35.71 20.26
CA SER A 3 18.58 -35.38 20.41
C SER A 3 18.05 -34.64 19.18
N PHE A 4 16.95 -35.13 18.60
CA PHE A 4 16.17 -34.42 17.59
C PHE A 4 15.14 -33.54 18.31
N THR A 5 15.44 -32.25 18.45
CA THR A 5 14.47 -31.22 18.84
C THR A 5 14.59 -30.05 17.87
N ALA A 6 13.67 -30.00 16.91
CA ALA A 6 13.26 -28.79 16.20
C ALA A 6 11.74 -28.92 16.08
N SER A 7 10.96 -28.60 17.13
CA SER A 7 10.66 -27.25 17.61
C SER A 7 10.35 -26.28 16.47
N GLY A 8 9.05 -26.20 16.16
CA GLY A 8 8.38 -24.91 16.27
C GLY A 8 8.28 -24.09 14.99
N ARG A 9 7.04 -23.95 14.52
CA ARG A 9 6.53 -22.88 13.65
C ARG A 9 7.27 -22.72 12.33
N ARG A 10 6.73 -23.40 11.31
CA ARG A 10 6.49 -22.72 10.03
C ARG A 10 5.74 -21.45 10.38
N ALA A 11 6.40 -20.29 10.30
CA ALA A 11 5.71 -19.00 10.38
C ALA A 11 4.62 -19.08 9.32
N TYR A 12 3.39 -19.27 9.80
CA TYR A 12 2.21 -19.17 8.99
C TYR A 12 2.32 -17.77 8.41
N THR A 13 2.48 -17.67 7.10
CA THR A 13 2.37 -16.41 6.37
C THR A 13 1.22 -15.68 7.03
N ASP A 14 1.50 -14.56 7.68
CA ASP A 14 0.46 -13.71 8.20
C ASP A 14 -0.33 -13.33 6.95
N ILE A 15 -1.43 -14.04 6.72
CA ILE A 15 -2.32 -13.79 5.61
C ILE A 15 -2.84 -12.43 5.98
N VAL A 16 -2.34 -11.44 5.26
CA VAL A 16 -2.70 -10.04 5.39
C VAL A 16 -4.18 -9.98 5.18
N ASP A 17 -4.95 -10.06 6.26
CA ASP A 17 -6.40 -10.10 6.20
C ASP A 17 -6.85 -8.68 5.89
N PRO A 18 -7.27 -8.40 4.64
CA PRO A 18 -7.50 -7.02 4.21
C PRO A 18 -8.64 -6.36 4.98
N GLU A 19 -9.50 -7.15 5.62
CA GLU A 19 -10.60 -6.69 6.45
C GLU A 19 -10.15 -6.24 7.85
N ASN A 20 -9.04 -6.77 8.36
CA ASN A 20 -8.45 -6.42 9.66
C ASN A 20 -7.29 -5.42 9.60
N ILE A 21 -6.87 -4.99 8.40
CA ILE A 21 -5.83 -3.96 8.28
C ILE A 21 -6.36 -2.60 8.73
N ASP A 22 -5.63 -1.96 9.64
CA ASP A 22 -5.84 -0.54 9.95
C ASP A 22 -5.36 0.32 8.77
N LEU A 23 -6.31 0.74 7.94
CA LEU A 23 -6.03 1.58 6.78
C LEU A 23 -5.52 2.98 7.17
N SER A 24 -5.80 3.47 8.37
CA SER A 24 -5.29 4.76 8.84
C SER A 24 -3.82 4.64 9.20
N GLU A 25 -3.43 3.53 9.85
CA GLU A 25 -2.04 3.20 10.09
C GLU A 25 -1.28 3.05 8.77
N LEU A 26 -1.85 2.31 7.80
CA LEU A 26 -1.25 2.15 6.48
C LEU A 26 -1.08 3.49 5.76
N ALA A 27 -2.06 4.40 5.83
CA ALA A 27 -1.93 5.75 5.28
C ALA A 27 -0.75 6.51 5.91
N GLY A 28 -0.56 6.37 7.22
CA GLY A 28 0.59 6.92 7.94
C GLY A 28 1.92 6.35 7.47
N GLN A 29 2.01 5.03 7.30
CA GLN A 29 3.22 4.36 6.82
C GLN A 29 3.57 4.78 5.38
N LEU A 30 2.58 4.88 4.49
CA LEU A 30 2.78 5.37 3.13
C LEU A 30 3.19 6.85 3.12
N ALA A 31 2.55 7.70 3.93
CA ALA A 31 2.91 9.10 4.06
C ALA A 31 4.37 9.28 4.53
N ALA A 32 4.80 8.47 5.49
CA ALA A 32 6.18 8.47 5.98
C ALA A 32 7.16 8.01 4.89
N ARG A 33 6.82 6.94 4.15
CA ARG A 33 7.65 6.39 3.07
C ARG A 33 7.86 7.37 1.92
N PHE A 34 6.82 8.09 1.52
CA PHE A 34 6.84 9.01 0.38
C PHE A 34 7.06 10.47 0.80
N ARG A 35 7.53 10.71 2.03
CA ARG A 35 7.74 12.07 2.55
C ARG A 35 8.73 12.83 1.67
N GLY A 36 8.26 13.92 1.06
CA GLY A 36 9.07 14.79 0.19
C GLY A 36 9.16 14.35 -1.27
N ALA A 37 8.66 13.15 -1.61
CA ALA A 37 8.59 12.64 -2.98
C ALA A 37 7.34 11.78 -3.14
N ALA A 38 6.17 12.43 -3.14
CA ALA A 38 4.91 11.75 -3.39
C ALA A 38 4.94 11.10 -4.78
N PRO A 39 4.32 9.93 -4.97
CA PRO A 39 4.21 9.32 -6.29
C PRO A 39 3.49 10.27 -7.24
N SER A 40 3.99 10.35 -8.47
CA SER A 40 3.41 11.21 -9.49
C SER A 40 2.65 10.42 -10.55
N GLY A 41 1.62 11.07 -11.06
CA GLY A 41 0.67 10.47 -11.96
C GLY A 41 -0.30 9.50 -11.30
N TYR A 42 -1.47 9.34 -11.92
CA TYR A 42 -2.50 8.43 -11.48
C TYR A 42 -2.06 6.98 -11.66
N VAL A 43 -1.78 6.53 -12.88
CA VAL A 43 -1.47 5.11 -13.13
C VAL A 43 -0.11 4.73 -12.55
N ARG A 44 0.92 5.53 -12.84
CA ARG A 44 2.28 5.29 -12.34
C ARG A 44 2.31 5.39 -10.82
N GLY A 45 1.80 6.48 -10.26
CA GLY A 45 1.80 6.69 -8.81
C GLY A 45 1.01 5.62 -8.07
N LYS A 46 -0.12 5.17 -8.61
CA LYS A 46 -0.88 4.04 -8.04
C LYS A 46 -0.11 2.72 -8.11
N GLY A 47 0.69 2.50 -9.15
CA GLY A 47 1.65 1.38 -9.21
C GLY A 47 2.70 1.45 -8.09
N GLU A 48 3.29 2.61 -7.85
CA GLU A 48 4.28 2.82 -6.79
C GLU A 48 3.66 2.64 -5.39
N LEU A 49 2.42 3.09 -5.19
CA LEU A 49 1.65 2.85 -3.96
C LEU A 49 1.43 1.35 -3.73
N ARG A 50 0.99 0.59 -4.74
CA ARG A 50 0.82 -0.87 -4.64
C ARG A 50 2.12 -1.57 -4.30
N ALA A 51 3.22 -1.23 -4.98
CA ALA A 51 4.53 -1.79 -4.70
C ALA A 51 5.00 -1.51 -3.26
N ALA A 52 4.67 -0.32 -2.72
CA ALA A 52 4.94 0.01 -1.32
C ALA A 52 4.11 -0.84 -0.35
N VAL A 53 2.82 -1.07 -0.62
CA VAL A 53 1.94 -1.92 0.21
C VAL A 53 2.43 -3.37 0.20
N VAL A 54 2.84 -3.91 -0.96
CA VAL A 54 3.49 -5.22 -1.06
C VAL A 54 4.72 -5.28 -0.16
N ALA A 55 5.59 -4.26 -0.20
CA ALA A 55 6.80 -4.24 0.61
C ALA A 55 6.54 -4.12 2.12
N ILE A 56 5.47 -3.42 2.53
CA ILE A 56 5.10 -3.23 3.94
C ILE A 56 4.55 -4.52 4.54
N PHE A 57 3.62 -5.18 3.84
CA PHE A 57 2.90 -6.33 4.39
C PHE A 57 3.37 -7.69 3.85
N ASN A 58 4.29 -7.70 2.88
CA ASN A 58 4.70 -8.91 2.16
C ASN A 58 3.49 -9.69 1.57
N CYS A 59 2.49 -8.94 1.09
CA CYS A 59 1.27 -9.47 0.46
C CYS A 59 1.43 -9.61 -1.06
N SER A 60 0.44 -10.21 -1.72
CA SER A 60 0.36 -10.25 -3.17
C SER A 60 0.05 -8.89 -3.80
N GLU A 61 0.37 -8.73 -5.09
CA GLU A 61 0.03 -7.51 -5.83
C GLU A 61 -1.49 -7.26 -5.90
N LEU A 62 -2.29 -8.33 -5.94
CA LEU A 62 -3.75 -8.23 -5.97
C LEU A 62 -4.30 -7.71 -4.63
N GLU A 63 -3.79 -8.20 -3.50
CA GLU A 63 -4.17 -7.70 -2.18
C GLU A 63 -3.75 -6.23 -2.02
N ALA A 64 -2.53 -5.88 -2.45
CA ALA A 64 -2.07 -4.50 -2.43
C ALA A 64 -2.94 -3.57 -3.30
N GLU A 65 -3.39 -4.02 -4.46
CA GLU A 65 -4.33 -3.28 -5.31
C GLU A 65 -5.66 -3.04 -4.60
N GLN A 66 -6.26 -4.08 -4.02
CA GLN A 66 -7.51 -3.97 -3.28
C GLN A 66 -7.40 -3.00 -2.11
N LEU A 67 -6.27 -2.99 -1.40
CA LEU A 67 -6.02 -2.07 -0.30
C LEU A 67 -5.89 -0.63 -0.79
N VAL A 68 -5.09 -0.38 -1.83
CA VAL A 68 -4.92 0.97 -2.39
C VAL A 68 -6.25 1.51 -2.93
N ASP A 69 -7.04 0.67 -3.62
CA ASP A 69 -8.38 1.03 -4.10
C ASP A 69 -9.33 1.35 -2.94
N THR A 70 -9.30 0.55 -1.89
CA THR A 70 -10.12 0.77 -0.69
C THR A 70 -9.73 2.06 0.01
N MET A 71 -8.43 2.34 0.16
CA MET A 71 -7.94 3.59 0.75
C MET A 71 -8.33 4.81 -0.09
N GLU A 72 -8.25 4.71 -1.41
CA GLU A 72 -8.68 5.77 -2.33
C GLU A 72 -10.19 6.01 -2.22
N SER A 73 -11.00 4.94 -2.21
CA SER A 73 -12.45 5.00 -2.07
C SER A 73 -12.88 5.63 -0.73
N ARG A 74 -12.16 5.32 0.35
CA ARG A 74 -12.39 5.89 1.68
C ARG A 74 -11.78 7.29 1.87
N GLY A 75 -11.09 7.82 0.86
CA GLY A 75 -10.50 9.16 0.89
C GLY A 75 -9.22 9.28 1.73
N LEU A 76 -8.60 8.16 2.09
CA LEU A 76 -7.31 8.12 2.78
C LEU A 76 -6.14 8.39 1.83
N LEU A 77 -6.32 8.08 0.55
CA LEU A 77 -5.45 8.47 -0.55
C LEU A 77 -6.23 9.33 -1.54
N ARG A 78 -5.64 10.42 -2.01
CA ARG A 78 -6.27 11.30 -3.00
C ARG A 78 -5.27 11.72 -4.06
N TYR A 79 -5.53 11.34 -5.30
CA TYR A 79 -4.86 11.93 -6.45
C TYR A 79 -5.32 13.38 -6.64
N GLU A 80 -4.39 14.31 -6.83
CA GLU A 80 -4.66 15.75 -6.93
C GLU A 80 -5.01 16.24 -8.34
N GLY A 81 -4.80 15.42 -9.37
CA GLY A 81 -5.17 15.71 -10.76
C GLY A 81 -6.59 15.26 -11.12
N ASP A 82 -7.00 15.54 -12.36
CA ASP A 82 -8.27 15.02 -12.91
C ASP A 82 -8.07 13.60 -13.45
N ARG A 83 -8.88 12.65 -12.96
CA ARG A 83 -8.87 11.24 -13.40
C ARG A 83 -9.47 11.05 -14.79
N ARG A 84 -10.21 12.05 -15.30
CA ARG A 84 -10.89 12.02 -16.60
C ARG A 84 -10.02 12.60 -17.72
N GLU A 85 -8.90 13.23 -17.38
CA GLU A 85 -7.93 13.61 -18.38
C GLU A 85 -7.32 12.35 -18.99
N LYS A 86 -7.40 12.26 -20.33
CA LYS A 86 -6.89 11.12 -21.09
C LYS A 86 -5.37 10.99 -21.04
N ILE A 87 -4.69 12.06 -20.63
CA ILE A 87 -3.23 12.13 -20.54
C ILE A 87 -2.91 12.63 -19.14
N ASP A 88 -2.52 11.69 -18.28
CA ASP A 88 -1.89 11.99 -17.01
C ASP A 88 -0.48 12.53 -17.29
N GLN A 89 -0.26 13.82 -17.08
CA GLN A 89 1.02 14.48 -17.40
C GLN A 89 2.13 14.20 -16.38
N LEU A 90 1.89 13.35 -15.37
CA LEU A 90 2.81 13.06 -14.26
C LEU A 90 3.18 14.29 -13.41
N GLU A 91 2.49 15.43 -13.59
CA GLU A 91 2.70 16.65 -12.81
C GLU A 91 1.93 16.63 -11.48
N HIS A 92 0.87 15.83 -11.41
CA HIS A 92 0.03 15.72 -10.22
C HIS A 92 0.49 14.58 -9.31
N HIS A 93 0.32 14.80 -8.02
CA HIS A 93 0.83 13.92 -6.97
C HIS A 93 -0.32 13.30 -6.18
N TRP A 94 0.01 12.24 -5.45
CA TRP A 94 -0.90 11.64 -4.46
C TRP A 94 -0.74 12.33 -3.10
N ARG A 95 -1.86 12.71 -2.50
CA ARG A 95 -1.95 13.20 -1.13
C ARG A 95 -2.39 12.07 -0.20
N PHE A 96 -1.70 11.95 0.93
CA PHE A 96 -2.05 11.06 2.04
C PHE A 96 -2.87 11.81 3.07
N VAL A 97 -4.02 11.26 3.46
CA VAL A 97 -4.90 11.82 4.49
C VAL A 97 -4.72 10.99 5.75
N THR A 98 -3.85 11.44 6.63
CA THR A 98 -3.63 10.86 7.96
C THR A 98 -4.40 11.69 8.99
N ARG A 99 -5.21 11.05 9.83
CA ARG A 99 -5.90 11.71 10.95
C ARG A 99 -5.04 11.72 12.21
#